data_AF-A0A8H4WSK2-F1
#
_entry.id   AF-A0A8H4WSK2-F1
#
_cell.length_a   1.000
_cell.length_b   1.000
_cell.length_c   1.000
_cell.angle_alpha   90.00
_cell.angle_beta   90.00
_cell.angle_gamma   90.00
#
_symmetry.space_group_name_H-M   'P 1'
#
loop_
_entity.id
_entity.type
_entity.pdbx_description
1 polymer ?
#
loop_
_entity_poly.entity_id
_entity_poly.type
_entity_poly.pdbx_seq_one_letter_code
_entity_poly.pdbx_strand_id
1 'polypeptide(L)'
;MATPENTEAILRTCSYHRRTFYEPLAKNDLSKIPKSLSQSCDSTASNPGILPTELMAMVALNLDIVSLLQARQASRCFRAVATELLEYKRIMQHGLRGVDALLRTGLGSEFSVKDLHAALIRPDCELCGEFGGLLFLPCCTRCCYNCLKNAPETAVLDRSQTIDRYPLEVLGNRGAHTYLIKKALESTKIRSLMTYKSKKRTDGFWDEYYYQFGVLASDLFKAYRKCGELNEKATRKLEKGCFDLRSKSCIAYPWLNLETTTIEHGVPEAFPEDVNF
;
A
#
# COMPACT_ATOMS: atom_id res chain seq x y z
N MET A 1 7.75 -38.18 -14.67
CA MET A 1 6.77 -37.66 -13.68
C MET A 1 7.57 -37.29 -12.45
N ALA A 2 7.57 -36.01 -12.04
CA ALA A 2 8.33 -35.57 -10.87
C ALA A 2 7.74 -36.23 -9.61
N THR A 3 8.59 -36.81 -8.77
CA THR A 3 8.17 -37.34 -7.47
C THR A 3 7.71 -36.18 -6.57
N PRO A 4 6.77 -36.42 -5.63
CA PRO A 4 6.24 -35.36 -4.76
C PRO A 4 7.33 -34.61 -3.98
N GLU A 5 8.40 -35.32 -3.56
CA GLU A 5 9.58 -34.72 -2.92
C GLU A 5 10.37 -33.77 -3.84
N ASN A 6 10.49 -34.13 -5.13
CA ASN A 6 11.19 -33.28 -6.10
C ASN A 6 10.38 -32.02 -6.41
N THR A 7 9.04 -32.10 -6.47
CA THR A 7 8.20 -30.91 -6.61
C THR A 7 8.32 -29.99 -5.41
N GLU A 8 8.37 -30.51 -4.19
CA GLU A 8 8.52 -29.69 -2.98
C GLU A 8 9.92 -29.05 -2.88
N ALA A 9 10.98 -29.77 -3.27
CA ALA A 9 12.33 -29.23 -3.35
C ALA A 9 12.48 -28.14 -4.42
N ILE A 10 11.82 -28.31 -5.58
CA ILE A 10 11.76 -27.28 -6.64
C ILE A 10 10.98 -26.07 -6.14
N LEU A 11 9.81 -26.27 -5.53
CA LEU A 11 9.03 -25.20 -4.93
C LEU A 11 9.84 -24.47 -3.86
N ARG A 12 10.59 -25.15 -3.00
CA ARG A 12 11.44 -24.55 -1.95
C ARG A 12 12.62 -23.74 -2.50
N THR A 13 13.21 -24.22 -3.60
CA THR A 13 14.37 -23.58 -4.25
C THR A 13 13.93 -22.38 -5.09
N CYS A 14 12.79 -22.49 -5.77
CA CYS A 14 12.17 -21.41 -6.55
C CYS A 14 11.39 -20.41 -5.69
N SER A 15 10.91 -20.80 -4.51
CA SER A 15 10.32 -19.91 -3.48
C SER A 15 11.40 -19.27 -2.61
N TYR A 16 12.46 -18.73 -3.23
CA TYR A 16 13.44 -17.91 -2.52
C TYR A 16 12.73 -16.75 -1.81
N HIS A 17 12.40 -16.96 -0.54
CA HIS A 17 11.80 -15.98 0.33
C HIS A 17 12.91 -15.05 0.77
N ARG A 18 13.09 -13.96 0.01
CA ARG A 18 13.96 -12.86 0.40
C ARG A 18 13.31 -12.12 1.57
N ARG A 19 13.51 -12.65 2.79
CA ARG A 19 13.03 -12.09 4.07
C ARG A 19 13.36 -10.61 4.24
N THR A 20 14.39 -10.12 3.55
CA THR A 20 14.92 -8.76 3.61
C THR A 20 14.26 -7.75 2.68
N PHE A 21 13.60 -8.16 1.59
CA PHE A 21 12.94 -7.20 0.67
C PHE A 21 11.48 -6.97 1.03
N TYR A 22 10.88 -7.94 1.71
CA TYR A 22 9.53 -7.90 2.24
C TYR A 22 9.59 -7.73 3.75
N GLU A 23 10.15 -6.61 4.18
CA GLU A 23 9.86 -6.09 5.50
C GLU A 23 8.90 -4.90 5.34
N PRO A 24 7.62 -5.13 4.95
CA PRO A 24 6.65 -4.07 4.91
C PRO A 24 6.08 -3.98 6.32
N LEU A 25 6.54 -3.02 7.09
CA LEU A 25 5.84 -2.56 8.30
C LEU A 25 5.55 -3.69 9.30
N ALA A 26 6.62 -4.37 9.70
CA ALA A 26 6.66 -5.39 10.74
C ALA A 26 5.77 -6.62 10.47
N LYS A 27 6.37 -7.80 10.62
CA LYS A 27 5.65 -9.04 10.93
C LYS A 27 4.58 -8.73 11.98
N ASN A 28 3.33 -8.60 11.56
CA ASN A 28 2.23 -8.48 12.48
C ASN A 28 1.36 -9.68 12.30
N ASP A 29 1.31 -10.40 13.41
CA ASP A 29 0.27 -11.33 13.73
C ASP A 29 -1.08 -10.61 13.56
N LEU A 30 -1.84 -11.04 12.54
CA LEU A 30 -3.17 -10.50 12.23
C LEU A 30 -4.13 -10.62 13.44
N SER A 31 -3.74 -11.41 14.46
CA SER A 31 -4.39 -11.50 15.77
C SER A 31 -4.54 -10.16 16.50
N LYS A 32 -3.67 -9.18 16.24
CA LYS A 32 -3.70 -7.85 16.86
C LYS A 32 -4.68 -6.88 16.21
N ILE A 33 -5.21 -7.22 15.03
CA ILE A 33 -6.22 -6.40 14.39
C ILE A 33 -7.52 -6.54 15.19
N PRO A 34 -8.19 -5.42 15.58
CA PRO A 34 -9.40 -5.51 16.37
C PRO A 34 -10.47 -6.34 15.67
N LYS A 35 -10.93 -7.42 16.30
CA LYS A 35 -12.07 -8.24 15.83
C LYS A 35 -13.34 -7.42 15.63
N SER A 36 -13.41 -6.22 16.22
CA SER A 36 -14.48 -5.25 16.03
C SER A 36 -14.59 -4.73 14.58
N LEU A 37 -13.53 -4.85 13.76
CA LEU A 37 -13.57 -4.48 12.35
C LEU A 37 -14.50 -5.40 11.54
N SER A 38 -14.52 -6.70 11.86
CA SER A 38 -15.36 -7.71 11.21
C SER A 38 -16.70 -7.97 11.92
N GLN A 39 -16.90 -7.46 13.13
CA GLN A 39 -18.08 -7.76 13.95
C GLN A 39 -19.28 -6.85 13.61
N SER A 40 -20.42 -7.47 13.28
CA SER A 40 -21.73 -6.83 13.15
C SER A 40 -22.23 -6.34 14.52
N CYS A 41 -23.11 -5.33 14.52
CA CYS A 41 -23.84 -4.97 15.73
C CYS A 41 -25.15 -5.77 15.78
N ASP A 42 -25.34 -6.60 16.80
CA ASP A 42 -26.55 -7.42 17.02
C ASP A 42 -27.74 -6.61 17.54
N SER A 43 -27.91 -5.40 17.05
CA SER A 43 -28.91 -4.49 17.60
C SER A 43 -29.79 -4.02 16.47
N THR A 44 -31.10 -4.24 16.62
CA THR A 44 -32.16 -3.57 15.87
C THR A 44 -31.78 -2.09 15.74
N ALA A 45 -31.20 -1.72 14.61
CA ALA A 45 -30.65 -0.40 14.42
C ALA A 45 -31.83 0.56 14.42
N SER A 46 -31.94 1.37 15.47
CA SER A 46 -32.88 2.47 15.52
C SER A 46 -32.65 3.31 14.26
N ASN A 47 -33.70 3.43 13.47
CA ASN A 47 -33.73 4.10 12.18
C ASN A 47 -32.99 5.45 12.27
N PRO A 48 -31.90 5.70 11.52
CA PRO A 48 -31.36 7.05 11.41
C PRO A 48 -32.40 7.82 10.61
N GLY A 49 -33.25 8.58 11.29
CA GLY A 49 -34.51 9.10 10.75
C GLY A 49 -34.42 10.09 9.57
N ILE A 50 -33.36 10.08 8.76
CA ILE A 50 -33.13 11.03 7.67
C ILE A 50 -32.52 10.38 6.41
N LEU A 51 -31.73 9.29 6.50
CA LEU A 51 -31.02 8.74 5.32
C LEU A 51 -31.36 7.25 5.05
N PRO A 52 -31.89 6.90 3.86
CA PRO A 52 -32.10 5.51 3.43
C PRO A 52 -30.84 4.64 3.49
N THR A 53 -31.03 3.35 3.75
CA THR A 53 -29.94 2.36 3.88
C THR A 53 -29.09 2.24 2.63
N GLU A 54 -29.72 2.35 1.46
CA GLU A 54 -29.06 2.31 0.15
C GLU A 54 -28.08 3.47 -0.01
N LEU A 55 -28.47 4.67 0.43
CA LEU A 55 -27.59 5.85 0.39
C LEU A 55 -26.45 5.72 1.40
N MET A 56 -26.72 5.17 2.60
CA MET A 56 -25.66 4.88 3.56
C MET A 56 -24.64 3.87 3.00
N ALA A 57 -25.11 2.83 2.31
CA ALA A 57 -24.26 1.84 1.66
C ALA A 57 -23.40 2.48 0.55
N MET A 58 -24.00 3.32 -0.30
CA MET A 58 -23.26 4.07 -1.32
C MET A 58 -22.21 4.99 -0.72
N VAL A 59 -22.54 5.72 0.35
CA VAL A 59 -21.58 6.57 1.06
C VAL A 59 -20.45 5.73 1.64
N ALA A 60 -20.77 4.63 2.33
CA ALA A 60 -19.77 3.74 2.92
C ALA A 60 -18.79 3.15 1.90
N LEU A 61 -19.23 2.84 0.67
CA LEU A 61 -18.37 2.33 -0.40
C LEU A 61 -17.40 3.39 -0.95
N ASN A 62 -17.77 4.66 -0.92
CA ASN A 62 -16.97 5.76 -1.48
C ASN A 62 -16.16 6.55 -0.44
N LEU A 63 -16.36 6.29 0.86
CA LEU A 63 -15.50 6.82 1.90
C LEU A 63 -14.11 6.19 1.82
N ASP A 64 -13.09 6.99 2.15
CA ASP A 64 -11.76 6.47 2.41
C ASP A 64 -11.76 5.55 3.64
N ILE A 65 -10.78 4.66 3.72
CA ILE A 65 -10.70 3.65 4.78
C ILE A 65 -10.70 4.30 6.16
N VAL A 66 -9.99 5.41 6.36
CA VAL A 66 -9.93 6.09 7.67
C VAL A 66 -11.30 6.66 8.05
N SER A 67 -11.92 7.43 7.15
CA SER A 67 -13.24 8.02 7.38
C SER A 67 -14.32 6.95 7.56
N LEU A 68 -14.26 5.85 6.82
CA LEU A 68 -15.16 4.71 7.00
C LEU A 68 -15.03 4.13 8.41
N LEU A 69 -13.80 3.86 8.86
CA LEU A 69 -13.56 3.31 10.20
C LEU A 69 -14.03 4.26 11.31
N GLN A 70 -13.81 5.56 11.14
CA GLN A 70 -14.31 6.58 12.06
C GLN A 70 -15.85 6.64 12.08
N ALA A 71 -16.50 6.63 10.91
CA ALA A 71 -17.96 6.63 10.79
C ALA A 71 -18.58 5.37 11.42
N ARG A 72 -17.93 4.20 11.28
CA ARG A 72 -18.34 2.95 11.97
C ARG A 72 -18.20 3.05 13.49
N GLN A 73 -17.24 3.81 14.01
CA GLN A 73 -17.10 4.03 15.45
C GLN A 73 -18.13 5.04 15.97
N ALA A 74 -18.44 6.06 15.18
CA ALA A 74 -19.36 7.14 15.56
C ALA A 74 -20.85 6.74 15.46
N SER A 75 -21.22 5.83 14.56
CA SER A 75 -22.62 5.46 14.31
C SER A 75 -22.83 3.95 14.26
N ARG A 76 -23.69 3.43 15.15
CA ARG A 76 -24.10 2.01 15.15
C ARG A 76 -24.84 1.62 13.88
N CYS A 77 -25.65 2.51 13.33
CA CYS A 77 -26.36 2.24 12.07
C CYS A 77 -25.36 2.17 10.91
N PHE A 78 -24.44 3.13 10.82
CA PHE A 78 -23.42 3.11 9.78
C PHE A 78 -22.52 1.88 9.89
N ARG A 79 -22.19 1.47 11.12
CA ARG A 79 -21.50 0.21 11.37
C ARG A 79 -22.28 -0.99 10.86
N ALA A 80 -23.57 -1.11 11.14
CA ALA A 80 -24.40 -2.20 10.65
C ALA A 80 -24.39 -2.24 9.12
N VAL A 81 -24.69 -1.12 8.46
CA VAL A 81 -24.72 -1.02 6.99
C VAL A 81 -23.37 -1.35 6.38
N ALA A 82 -22.28 -0.76 6.87
CA ALA A 82 -20.94 -1.01 6.35
C ALA A 82 -20.50 -2.47 6.55
N THR A 83 -20.93 -3.13 7.63
CA THR A 83 -20.60 -4.54 7.86
C THR A 83 -21.37 -5.47 6.93
N GLU A 84 -22.56 -5.06 6.46
CA GLU A 84 -23.36 -5.85 5.53
C GLU A 84 -22.88 -5.77 4.06
N LEU A 85 -22.09 -4.77 3.71
CA LEU A 85 -21.50 -4.62 2.37
C LEU A 85 -20.61 -5.82 2.00
N LEU A 86 -20.87 -6.41 0.83
CA LEU A 86 -20.12 -7.57 0.34
C LEU A 86 -18.65 -7.25 0.11
N GLU A 87 -18.36 -6.06 -0.43
CA GLU A 87 -17.00 -5.58 -0.70
C GLU A 87 -16.20 -5.47 0.60
N TYR A 88 -16.83 -4.90 1.63
CA TYR A 88 -16.23 -4.78 2.95
C TYR A 88 -16.01 -6.15 3.59
N LYS A 89 -17.00 -7.06 3.54
CA LYS A 89 -16.88 -8.44 4.05
C LYS A 89 -15.70 -9.16 3.40
N ARG A 90 -15.59 -9.12 2.08
CA ARG A 90 -14.49 -9.77 1.32
C ARG A 90 -13.13 -9.19 1.69
N ILE A 91 -13.02 -7.87 1.82
CA ILE A 91 -11.76 -7.24 2.25
C ILE A 91 -11.41 -7.65 3.67
N MET A 92 -12.36 -7.62 4.61
CA MET A 92 -12.07 -8.02 5.99
C MET A 92 -11.69 -9.50 6.11
N GLN A 93 -12.24 -10.36 5.25
CA GLN A 93 -11.95 -11.80 5.25
C GLN A 93 -10.64 -12.15 4.55
N HIS A 94 -10.35 -11.54 3.40
CA HIS A 94 -9.26 -11.96 2.52
C HIS A 94 -8.23 -10.85 2.25
N GLY A 95 -8.65 -9.59 2.30
CA GLY A 95 -7.86 -8.42 1.94
C GLY A 95 -7.30 -7.62 3.12
N LEU A 96 -7.38 -8.14 4.35
CA LEU A 96 -7.13 -7.37 5.58
C LEU A 96 -5.72 -6.78 5.66
N ARG A 97 -4.73 -7.49 5.12
CA ARG A 97 -3.33 -7.03 5.02
C ARG A 97 -3.19 -5.74 4.23
N GLY A 98 -4.03 -5.54 3.21
CA GLY A 98 -4.06 -4.32 2.43
C GLY A 98 -4.57 -3.13 3.25
N VAL A 99 -5.62 -3.33 4.04
CA VAL A 99 -6.15 -2.31 4.96
C VAL A 99 -5.11 -1.92 6.00
N ASP A 100 -4.49 -2.91 6.66
CA ASP A 100 -3.44 -2.67 7.65
C ASP A 100 -2.24 -1.92 7.05
N ALA A 101 -1.77 -2.34 5.87
CA ALA A 101 -0.66 -1.67 5.19
C ALA A 101 -1.01 -0.22 4.79
N LEU A 102 -2.22 0.05 4.29
CA LEU A 102 -2.66 1.40 3.96
C LEU A 102 -2.74 2.30 5.20
N LEU A 103 -3.27 1.79 6.31
CA LEU A 103 -3.34 2.55 7.57
C LEU A 103 -1.93 2.85 8.12
N ARG A 104 -1.04 1.86 8.14
CA ARG A 104 0.33 2.00 8.65
C ARG A 104 1.22 2.90 7.82
N THR A 105 1.00 2.92 6.50
CA THR A 105 1.72 3.82 5.61
C THR A 105 1.14 5.23 5.59
N GLY A 106 0.04 5.48 6.29
CA GLY A 106 -0.67 6.77 6.24
C GLY A 106 -1.40 7.02 4.92
N LEU A 107 -1.64 5.98 4.11
CA LEU A 107 -2.37 6.06 2.84
C LEU A 107 -3.86 5.70 2.98
N GLY A 108 -4.32 5.32 4.17
CA GLY A 108 -5.72 4.94 4.42
C GLY A 108 -6.74 6.05 4.14
N SER A 109 -6.33 7.32 4.16
CA SER A 109 -7.19 8.47 3.81
C SER A 109 -7.27 8.74 2.30
N GLU A 110 -6.46 8.06 1.50
CA GLU A 110 -6.35 8.30 0.05
C GLU A 110 -7.15 7.30 -0.78
N PHE A 111 -7.55 6.17 -0.17
CA PHE A 111 -8.21 5.08 -0.88
C PHE A 111 -9.46 4.62 -0.17
N SER A 112 -10.46 4.27 -0.97
CA SER A 112 -11.73 3.72 -0.50
C SER A 112 -11.68 2.19 -0.39
N VAL A 113 -12.69 1.63 0.27
CA VAL A 113 -12.95 0.19 0.27
C VAL A 113 -13.18 -0.33 -1.14
N LYS A 114 -13.84 0.46 -1.99
CA LYS A 114 -14.07 0.08 -3.39
C LYS A 114 -12.75 -0.10 -4.15
N ASP A 115 -11.77 0.78 -3.95
CA ASP A 115 -10.47 0.70 -4.62
C ASP A 115 -9.73 -0.58 -4.22
N LEU A 116 -9.67 -0.85 -2.91
CA LEU A 116 -9.00 -2.03 -2.39
C LEU A 116 -9.72 -3.32 -2.79
N HIS A 117 -11.06 -3.33 -2.84
CA HIS A 117 -11.84 -4.48 -3.29
C HIS A 117 -11.59 -4.74 -4.78
N ALA A 118 -11.49 -3.69 -5.59
CA ALA A 118 -11.18 -3.82 -7.00
C ALA A 118 -9.77 -4.39 -7.24
N ALA A 119 -8.81 -4.14 -6.35
CA ALA A 119 -7.49 -4.77 -6.36
C ALA A 119 -7.48 -6.20 -5.79
N LEU A 120 -8.50 -6.59 -5.02
CA LEU A 120 -8.66 -7.95 -4.50
C LEU A 120 -9.22 -8.90 -5.55
N ILE A 121 -10.17 -8.44 -6.38
CA ILE A 121 -10.88 -9.30 -7.34
C ILE A 121 -10.24 -9.36 -8.74
N ARG A 122 -9.37 -8.39 -9.08
CA ARG A 122 -8.63 -8.40 -10.34
C ARG A 122 -7.30 -9.13 -10.14
N PRO A 123 -6.90 -10.10 -10.98
CA PRO A 123 -5.60 -10.76 -10.85
C PRO A 123 -4.46 -9.98 -11.51
N ASP A 124 -4.79 -9.14 -12.49
CA ASP A 124 -3.83 -8.60 -13.45
C ASP A 124 -3.04 -7.43 -12.89
N CYS A 125 -1.80 -7.29 -13.36
CA CYS A 125 -0.98 -6.11 -13.17
C CYS A 125 -1.53 -4.97 -14.01
N GLU A 126 -1.77 -3.81 -13.37
CA GLU A 126 -2.32 -2.63 -14.04
C GLU A 126 -1.44 -2.11 -15.19
N LEU A 127 -0.15 -2.43 -15.18
CA LEU A 127 0.84 -1.90 -16.14
C LEU A 127 1.07 -2.81 -17.34
N CYS A 128 1.10 -4.12 -17.14
CA CYS A 128 1.46 -5.08 -18.20
C CYS A 128 0.42 -6.17 -18.46
N GLY A 129 -0.68 -6.24 -17.70
CA GLY A 129 -1.72 -7.26 -17.85
C GLY A 129 -1.35 -8.66 -17.33
N GLU A 130 -0.08 -8.96 -17.13
CA GLU A 130 0.36 -10.22 -16.48
C GLU A 130 -0.09 -10.31 -15.02
N PHE A 131 -0.07 -11.50 -14.44
CA PHE A 131 -0.47 -11.69 -13.04
C PHE A 131 0.29 -10.77 -12.05
N GLY A 132 -0.45 -9.98 -11.29
CA GLY A 132 0.06 -8.98 -10.36
C GLY A 132 0.05 -9.45 -8.92
N GLY A 133 1.01 -10.26 -8.48
CA GLY A 133 1.05 -10.82 -7.11
C GLY A 133 1.23 -9.80 -5.97
N LEU A 134 1.46 -8.52 -6.26
CA LEU A 134 1.74 -7.48 -5.27
C LEU A 134 0.69 -6.37 -5.34
N LEU A 135 0.30 -5.82 -4.20
CA LEU A 135 -0.44 -4.56 -4.10
C LEU A 135 0.54 -3.40 -3.93
N PHE A 136 0.55 -2.48 -4.89
CA PHE A 136 1.30 -1.24 -4.83
C PHE A 136 0.48 -0.17 -4.08
N LEU A 137 0.87 0.08 -2.83
CA LEU A 137 0.11 0.92 -1.89
C LEU A 137 -0.09 2.36 -2.39
N PRO A 138 0.89 3.06 -2.99
CA PRO A 138 0.72 4.45 -3.42
C PRO A 138 -0.35 4.68 -4.48
N CYS A 139 -0.78 3.64 -5.19
CA CYS A 139 -1.87 3.72 -6.17
C CYS A 139 -3.04 2.76 -5.87
N CYS A 140 -2.94 1.94 -4.81
CA CYS A 140 -3.88 0.85 -4.51
C CYS A 140 -4.19 -0.04 -5.73
N THR A 141 -3.16 -0.38 -6.51
CA THR A 141 -3.27 -1.18 -7.73
C THR A 141 -2.36 -2.39 -7.67
N ARG A 142 -2.68 -3.43 -8.45
CA ARG A 142 -1.85 -4.63 -8.53
C ARG A 142 -0.67 -4.42 -9.46
N CYS A 143 0.45 -5.01 -9.08
CA CYS A 143 1.70 -4.91 -9.80
C CYS A 143 2.45 -6.25 -9.79
N CYS A 144 3.07 -6.62 -10.91
CA CYS A 144 4.00 -7.72 -10.96
C CYS A 144 5.40 -7.27 -10.49
N TYR A 145 6.24 -8.21 -10.07
CA TYR A 145 7.60 -7.88 -9.59
C TYR A 145 8.45 -7.15 -10.66
N ASN A 146 8.29 -7.52 -11.93
CA ASN A 146 9.04 -6.92 -13.02
C ASN A 146 8.69 -5.44 -13.21
N CYS A 147 7.41 -5.11 -13.23
CA CYS A 147 6.93 -3.73 -13.30
C CYS A 147 7.27 -2.93 -12.04
N LEU A 148 7.23 -3.55 -10.86
CA LEU A 148 7.68 -2.87 -9.63
C LEU A 148 9.16 -2.45 -9.72
N LYS A 149 10.00 -3.29 -10.32
CA LYS A 149 11.44 -3.04 -10.44
C LYS A 149 11.79 -2.01 -11.50
N ASN A 150 11.13 -2.07 -12.65
CA ASN A 150 11.59 -1.38 -13.86
C ASN A 150 10.67 -0.24 -14.32
N ALA A 151 9.38 -0.27 -13.98
CA ALA A 151 8.43 0.69 -14.51
C ALA A 151 8.62 2.08 -13.87
N PRO A 152 8.58 3.18 -14.63
CA PRO A 152 8.68 4.53 -14.07
C PRO A 152 7.45 4.90 -13.21
N GLU A 153 6.28 4.31 -13.47
CA GLU A 153 5.04 4.56 -12.74
C GLU A 153 5.11 4.10 -11.28
N THR A 154 5.92 3.08 -11.00
CA THR A 154 6.14 2.55 -9.66
C THR A 154 7.33 3.21 -8.95
N ALA A 155 7.97 4.21 -9.55
CA ALA A 155 9.11 4.89 -8.96
C ALA A 155 8.74 5.66 -7.69
N VAL A 156 9.31 5.25 -6.56
CA VAL A 156 9.17 5.92 -5.27
C VAL A 156 10.51 6.52 -4.85
N LEU A 157 10.47 7.76 -4.35
CA LEU A 157 11.61 8.54 -3.95
C LEU A 157 11.49 8.99 -2.50
N ASP A 158 12.63 9.21 -1.86
CA ASP A 158 12.69 9.72 -0.49
C ASP A 158 12.32 11.20 -0.48
N ARG A 159 11.26 11.57 0.23
CA ARG A 159 10.77 12.96 0.34
C ARG A 159 11.86 13.92 0.78
N SER A 160 12.68 13.54 1.76
CA SER A 160 13.76 14.40 2.28
C SER A 160 14.85 14.62 1.22
N GLN A 161 15.27 13.55 0.54
CA GLN A 161 16.26 13.67 -0.53
C GLN A 161 15.70 14.48 -1.71
N THR A 162 14.42 14.33 -2.01
CA THR A 162 13.84 14.98 -3.19
C THR A 162 13.56 16.46 -2.98
N ILE A 163 13.21 16.86 -1.75
CA ILE A 163 12.92 18.26 -1.41
C ILE A 163 14.20 19.02 -1.04
N ASP A 164 15.13 18.40 -0.31
CA ASP A 164 16.28 19.12 0.24
C ASP A 164 17.58 18.91 -0.57
N ARG A 165 17.78 17.73 -1.20
CA ARG A 165 19.01 17.40 -1.95
C ARG A 165 18.87 17.47 -3.47
N TYR A 166 17.69 17.22 -4.02
CA TYR A 166 17.47 17.22 -5.46
C TYR A 166 17.56 18.61 -6.11
N PRO A 167 17.03 19.70 -5.49
CA PRO A 167 17.20 21.05 -6.04
C PRO A 167 18.67 21.45 -6.14
N LEU A 168 19.48 20.94 -5.22
CA LEU A 168 20.93 21.11 -5.18
C LEU A 168 21.66 20.49 -6.38
N GLU A 169 21.32 19.25 -6.72
CA GLU A 169 22.00 18.50 -7.79
C GLU A 169 21.50 18.84 -9.21
N VAL A 170 20.27 19.37 -9.31
CA VAL A 170 19.62 19.66 -10.60
C VAL A 170 19.66 21.14 -10.96
N LEU A 171 19.55 22.05 -9.98
CA LEU A 171 19.29 23.48 -10.21
C LEU A 171 20.43 24.39 -9.70
N GLY A 172 21.43 23.85 -9.01
CA GLY A 172 22.64 24.59 -8.62
C GLY A 172 22.43 25.69 -7.57
N ASN A 173 21.21 25.93 -7.08
CA ASN A 173 20.93 27.00 -6.12
C ASN A 173 19.92 26.58 -5.03
N ARG A 174 20.34 26.63 -3.75
CA ARG A 174 19.65 26.01 -2.59
C ARG A 174 18.39 26.75 -2.12
N GLY A 175 18.40 28.08 -2.14
CA GLY A 175 17.49 28.87 -1.31
C GLY A 175 16.07 29.02 -1.88
N ALA A 176 15.96 29.70 -3.03
CA ALA A 176 14.65 30.06 -3.60
C ALA A 176 13.87 28.82 -4.10
N HIS A 177 14.55 27.85 -4.71
CA HIS A 177 13.93 26.68 -5.33
C HIS A 177 13.31 25.71 -4.31
N THR A 178 13.95 25.51 -3.16
CA THR A 178 13.42 24.63 -2.11
C THR A 178 12.06 25.11 -1.59
N TYR A 179 11.88 26.43 -1.43
CA TYR A 179 10.61 27.01 -1.03
C TYR A 179 9.53 26.87 -2.12
N LEU A 180 9.88 27.16 -3.37
CA LEU A 180 8.95 27.05 -4.51
C LEU A 180 8.46 25.61 -4.68
N ILE A 181 9.37 24.63 -4.56
CA ILE A 181 9.03 23.21 -4.63
C ILE A 181 8.16 22.83 -3.43
N LYS A 182 8.52 23.20 -2.18
CA LYS A 182 7.66 22.92 -1.01
C LYS A 182 6.24 23.46 -1.19
N LYS A 183 6.11 24.70 -1.63
CA LYS A 183 4.82 25.34 -1.92
C LYS A 183 4.07 24.63 -3.05
N ALA A 184 4.77 24.23 -4.12
CA ALA A 184 4.18 23.48 -5.21
C ALA A 184 3.68 22.11 -4.73
N LEU A 185 4.47 21.38 -3.93
CA LEU A 185 4.13 20.09 -3.36
C LEU A 185 2.88 20.19 -2.46
N GLU A 186 2.82 21.19 -1.58
CA GLU A 186 1.64 21.50 -0.76
C GLU A 186 0.39 21.76 -1.61
N SER A 187 0.55 22.46 -2.73
CA SER A 187 -0.56 22.75 -3.66
C SER A 187 -1.03 21.53 -4.48
N THR A 188 -0.23 20.46 -4.57
CA THR A 188 -0.49 19.33 -5.49
C THR A 188 -1.18 18.12 -4.86
N LYS A 189 -1.58 18.16 -3.58
CA LYS A 189 -2.11 17.00 -2.83
C LYS A 189 -1.29 15.73 -3.11
N ILE A 190 -0.07 15.70 -2.57
CA ILE A 190 0.85 14.59 -2.78
C ILE A 190 0.68 13.53 -1.72
N ARG A 191 0.53 12.29 -2.17
CA ARG A 191 0.45 11.12 -1.32
C ARG A 191 1.85 10.80 -0.79
N SER A 192 1.98 10.79 0.53
CA SER A 192 3.23 10.44 1.22
C SER A 192 3.09 9.07 1.84
N LEU A 193 3.93 8.13 1.42
CA LEU A 193 4.03 6.79 1.97
C LEU A 193 4.96 6.82 3.19
N MET A 194 4.45 6.59 4.39
CA MET A 194 5.30 6.42 5.56
C MET A 194 6.00 5.06 5.53
N THR A 195 7.32 5.07 5.73
CA THR A 195 8.20 3.89 5.77
C THR A 195 9.21 4.05 6.91
N TYR A 196 9.99 3.01 7.17
CA TYR A 196 11.10 3.06 8.10
C TYR A 196 12.42 2.79 7.38
N LYS A 197 13.49 3.35 7.94
CA LYS A 197 14.86 3.08 7.53
C LYS A 197 15.66 2.71 8.76
N SER A 198 16.32 1.56 8.70
CA SER A 198 17.31 1.17 9.67
C SER A 198 18.66 1.75 9.28
N LYS A 199 19.42 2.18 10.28
CA LYS A 199 20.82 2.52 10.15
C LYS A 199 21.57 1.74 11.22
N LYS A 200 22.54 0.94 10.81
CA LYS A 200 23.47 0.32 11.74
C LYS A 200 24.18 1.42 12.51
N ARG A 201 24.05 1.39 13.83
CA ARG A 201 24.84 2.28 14.68
C ARG A 201 26.31 1.89 14.57
N THR A 202 27.19 2.87 14.77
CA THR A 202 28.65 2.68 14.75
C THR A 202 29.13 1.77 15.88
N ASP A 203 28.33 1.61 16.94
CA ASP A 203 28.56 0.72 18.08
C ASP A 203 28.08 -0.73 17.84
N GLY A 204 27.38 -1.00 16.74
CA GLY A 204 26.99 -2.34 16.30
C GLY A 204 25.96 -3.08 17.16
N PHE A 205 25.43 -2.45 18.22
CA PHE A 205 24.61 -3.13 19.23
C PHE A 205 23.13 -3.23 18.82
N TRP A 206 22.58 -2.20 18.18
CA TRP A 206 21.23 -2.16 17.63
C TRP A 206 21.15 -1.33 16.35
N ASP A 207 20.14 -1.61 15.52
CA ASP A 207 19.78 -0.74 14.41
C ASP A 207 18.96 0.45 14.93
N GLU A 208 19.34 1.65 14.51
CA GLU A 208 18.56 2.86 14.76
C GLU A 208 17.50 2.99 13.66
N TYR A 209 16.22 3.03 14.07
CA TYR A 209 15.09 3.14 13.15
C TYR A 209 14.58 4.58 13.13
N TYR A 210 14.47 5.16 11.93
CA TYR A 210 13.81 6.46 11.75
C TYR A 210 12.73 6.38 10.68
N TYR A 211 11.72 7.22 10.85
CA TYR A 211 10.67 7.40 9.86
C TYR A 211 11.22 8.06 8.61
N GLN A 212 10.79 7.54 7.46
CA GLN A 212 11.09 8.10 6.15
C GLN A 212 9.80 8.15 5.34
N PHE A 213 9.60 9.23 4.59
CA PHE A 213 8.45 9.37 3.71
C PHE A 213 8.86 9.12 2.26
N GLY A 214 8.19 8.18 1.60
CA GLY A 214 8.27 7.94 0.17
C GLY A 214 7.24 8.78 -0.59
N VAL A 215 7.61 9.27 -1.77
CA VAL A 215 6.72 10.01 -2.67
C VAL A 215 6.84 9.43 -4.07
N LEU A 216 5.73 9.34 -4.80
CA LEU A 216 5.71 8.92 -6.20
C LEU A 216 6.45 9.92 -7.09
N ALA A 217 7.29 9.42 -7.99
CA ALA A 217 7.99 10.25 -8.96
C ALA A 217 6.99 11.00 -9.87
N SER A 218 5.87 10.37 -10.26
CA SER A 218 4.82 10.99 -11.05
C SER A 218 4.18 12.22 -10.38
N ASP A 219 3.97 12.16 -9.07
CA ASP A 219 3.42 13.29 -8.31
C ASP A 219 4.47 14.41 -8.13
N LEU A 220 5.75 14.04 -7.99
CA LEU A 220 6.86 15.01 -8.05
C LEU A 220 6.95 15.69 -9.41
N PHE A 221 6.83 14.94 -10.51
CA PHE A 221 6.84 15.53 -11.86
C PHE A 221 5.76 16.59 -12.05
N LYS A 222 4.55 16.36 -11.51
CA LYS A 222 3.47 17.36 -11.54
C LYS A 222 3.85 18.63 -10.78
N ALA A 223 4.48 18.50 -9.62
CA ALA A 223 4.95 19.64 -8.83
C ALA A 223 6.08 20.41 -9.54
N TYR A 224 7.10 19.71 -10.03
CA TYR A 224 8.20 20.33 -10.77
C TYR A 224 7.76 21.00 -12.07
N ARG A 225 6.77 20.43 -12.78
CA ARG A 225 6.18 21.04 -13.97
C ARG A 225 5.50 22.38 -13.67
N LYS A 226 4.85 22.50 -12.50
CA LYS A 226 4.29 23.79 -12.04
C LYS A 226 5.37 24.84 -11.74
N CYS A 227 6.56 24.41 -11.34
CA CYS A 227 7.71 25.29 -11.11
C CYS A 227 8.48 25.64 -12.40
N GLY A 228 8.24 24.95 -13.52
CA GLY A 228 8.97 25.14 -14.78
C GLY A 228 10.39 24.55 -14.78
N GLU A 229 10.70 23.66 -13.85
CA GLU A 229 12.08 23.24 -13.52
C GLU A 229 12.28 21.74 -13.68
N LEU A 230 12.49 21.27 -14.91
CA LEU A 230 12.84 19.87 -15.19
C LEU A 230 13.93 19.78 -16.26
N ASN A 231 15.10 19.27 -15.87
CA ASN A 231 16.17 18.88 -16.78
C ASN A 231 16.02 17.39 -17.16
N GLU A 232 16.45 16.98 -18.35
CA GLU A 232 16.44 15.58 -18.79
C GLU A 232 17.19 14.66 -17.81
N LYS A 233 18.33 15.11 -17.28
CA LYS A 233 19.10 14.34 -16.29
C LYS A 233 18.32 14.10 -15.00
N ALA A 234 17.57 15.11 -14.56
CA ALA A 234 16.72 15.02 -13.38
C ALA A 234 15.57 14.05 -13.61
N THR A 235 14.97 14.10 -14.80
CA THR A 235 13.89 13.22 -15.24
C THR A 235 14.31 11.75 -15.19
N ARG A 236 15.46 11.41 -15.80
CA ARG A 236 15.99 10.03 -15.77
C ARG A 236 16.26 9.50 -14.37
N LYS A 237 16.74 10.35 -13.46
CA LYS A 237 17.01 9.96 -12.06
C LYS A 237 15.72 9.82 -11.25
N LEU A 238 14.69 10.64 -11.52
CA LEU A 238 13.36 10.49 -10.91
C LEU A 238 12.69 9.18 -11.36
N GLU A 239 12.72 8.89 -12.67
CA GLU A 239 12.15 7.65 -13.26
C GLU A 239 12.80 6.38 -12.70
N LYS A 240 14.11 6.41 -12.43
CA LYS A 240 14.80 5.28 -11.82
C LYS A 240 14.26 4.99 -10.40
N GLY A 241 13.93 6.03 -9.63
CA GLY A 241 13.44 5.89 -8.27
C GLY A 241 14.47 5.25 -7.32
N CYS A 242 14.03 4.91 -6.11
CA CYS A 242 14.81 4.11 -5.17
C CYS A 242 14.19 2.72 -5.02
N PHE A 243 14.93 1.67 -5.40
CA PHE A 243 14.39 0.31 -5.34
C PHE A 243 13.99 -0.13 -3.93
N ASP A 244 14.72 0.27 -2.89
CA ASP A 244 14.37 0.00 -1.49
C ASP A 244 12.97 0.54 -1.14
N LEU A 245 12.67 1.76 -1.59
CA LEU A 245 11.35 2.37 -1.38
C LEU A 245 10.28 1.73 -2.26
N ARG A 246 10.61 1.36 -3.50
CA ARG A 246 9.71 0.58 -4.38
C ARG A 246 9.27 -0.70 -3.66
N SER A 247 10.22 -1.48 -3.12
CA SER A 247 9.89 -2.70 -2.38
C SER A 247 9.07 -2.42 -1.11
N LYS A 248 9.42 -1.38 -0.33
CA LYS A 248 8.68 -1.02 0.90
C LYS A 248 7.28 -0.48 0.63
N SER A 249 7.02 -0.01 -0.59
CA SER A 249 5.72 0.52 -1.02
C SER A 249 4.73 -0.55 -1.49
N CYS A 250 5.10 -1.83 -1.43
CA CYS A 250 4.24 -2.92 -1.86
C CYS A 250 4.13 -4.02 -0.80
N ILE A 251 3.05 -4.78 -0.89
CA ILE A 251 2.83 -5.99 -0.10
C ILE A 251 2.42 -7.14 -1.02
N ALA A 252 2.70 -8.38 -0.62
CA ALA A 252 2.01 -9.52 -1.21
C ALA A 252 0.51 -9.40 -0.92
N TYR A 253 -0.33 -9.57 -1.94
CA TYR A 253 -1.76 -9.39 -1.80
C TYR A 253 -2.53 -10.49 -2.53
N PRO A 254 -3.48 -11.16 -1.84
CA PRO A 254 -4.23 -12.24 -2.45
C PRO A 254 -5.11 -11.75 -3.59
N TRP A 255 -5.48 -12.69 -4.46
CA TRP A 255 -6.53 -12.51 -5.45
C TRP A 255 -7.72 -13.39 -5.08
N LEU A 256 -8.93 -12.82 -5.10
CA LEU A 256 -10.18 -13.54 -4.91
C LEU A 256 -10.82 -13.79 -6.28
N ASN A 257 -10.89 -15.06 -6.67
CA ASN A 257 -11.64 -15.46 -7.86
C ASN A 257 -13.14 -15.50 -7.52
N LEU A 258 -13.94 -14.69 -8.21
CA LEU A 258 -15.37 -14.59 -7.97
C LEU A 258 -16.18 -15.77 -8.50
N GLU A 259 -15.66 -16.50 -9.49
CA GLU A 259 -16.34 -17.65 -10.11
C GLU A 259 -16.20 -18.91 -9.25
N THR A 260 -15.00 -19.16 -8.73
CA THR A 260 -14.69 -20.33 -7.91
C THR A 260 -14.77 -20.06 -6.41
N THR A 261 -14.88 -18.78 -6.00
CA THR A 261 -14.77 -18.32 -4.60
C THR A 261 -13.47 -18.74 -3.91
N THR A 262 -12.43 -19.06 -4.69
CA THR A 262 -11.11 -19.45 -4.18
C THR A 262 -10.19 -18.25 -4.06
N ILE A 263 -9.30 -18.31 -3.07
CA ILE A 263 -8.27 -17.30 -2.85
C ILE A 263 -6.96 -17.85 -3.37
N GLU A 264 -6.30 -17.08 -4.22
CA GLU A 264 -4.97 -17.39 -4.70
C GLU A 264 -3.98 -16.40 -4.12
N HIS A 265 -3.07 -16.94 -3.31
CA HIS A 265 -1.94 -16.20 -2.78
C HIS A 265 -0.80 -16.37 -3.80
N GLY A 266 -0.73 -15.44 -4.77
CA GLY A 266 0.29 -15.44 -5.82
C GLY A 266 1.75 -15.40 -5.33
N VAL A 267 1.94 -15.18 -4.03
CA VAL A 267 3.18 -15.43 -3.30
C VAL A 267 2.77 -16.27 -2.08
N PRO A 268 3.33 -17.48 -1.87
CA PRO A 268 2.92 -18.34 -0.77
C PRO A 268 3.04 -17.61 0.57
N GLU A 269 1.93 -17.59 1.31
CA GLU A 269 1.91 -17.13 2.69
C GLU A 269 2.69 -18.12 3.55
N ALA A 270 3.40 -17.59 4.55
CA ALA A 270 4.28 -18.37 5.41
C ALA A 270 3.56 -19.60 6.00
N PHE A 271 4.24 -20.75 5.95
CA PHE A 271 3.92 -21.91 6.76
C PHE A 271 3.88 -21.54 8.26
N PRO A 272 3.07 -22.25 9.07
CA PRO A 272 2.90 -21.99 10.50
C PRO A 272 4.24 -22.00 11.26
N GLU A 273 4.29 -21.18 12.31
CA GLU A 273 5.47 -20.81 13.12
C GLU A 273 6.13 -21.96 13.93
N ASP A 274 5.91 -23.22 13.57
CA ASP A 274 6.42 -24.38 14.34
C ASP A 274 7.62 -25.05 13.66
N VAL A 275 8.73 -24.34 13.53
CA VAL A 275 10.05 -25.00 13.45
C VAL A 275 11.08 -24.15 14.20
N ASN A 276 11.28 -24.49 15.47
CA ASN A 276 12.44 -24.08 16.24
C ASN A 276 13.72 -24.46 15.48
N PHE A 277 14.58 -23.47 15.25
CA PHE A 277 16.01 -23.67 15.03
C PHE A 277 16.76 -22.81 16.04
#